data_AF-A0A380RDV3-F1
#
_entry.id   AF-A0A380RDV3-F1
#
_cell.length_a   1.000
_cell.length_b   1.000
_cell.length_c   1.000
_cell.angle_alpha   90.00
_cell.angle_beta   90.00
_cell.angle_gamma   90.00
#
_symmetry.space_group_name_H-M   'P 1'
#
loop_
_entity.id
_entity.type
_entity.pdbx_description
1 polymer ?
#
loop_
_entity_poly.entity_id
_entity_poly.type
_entity_poly.pdbx_seq_one_letter_code
_entity_poly.pdbx_strand_id
1 'polypeptide(L)'
;MWKAIFGGILVFAGFYLIIKSVIARKKGIHMDAKLVGFSDENGTQYPLFQFTHEGEELTISGGVSANPSKFKHQVGDTVRIVFNPSNRKYVDIEGSYTEFLYAIGAIVLGAIFIYFYLRGIGVI
;
A
#
# COMPACT_ATOMS: atom_id res chain seq x y z
N MET A 1 6.35 2.82 -30.23
CA MET A 1 7.41 2.70 -29.21
C MET A 1 6.94 3.15 -27.83
N TRP A 2 6.30 4.33 -27.71
CA TRP A 2 5.78 4.87 -26.44
C TRP A 2 4.94 3.89 -25.59
N LYS A 3 4.01 3.15 -26.23
CA LYS A 3 3.15 2.15 -25.55
C LYS A 3 3.95 1.04 -24.84
N ALA A 4 5.04 0.56 -25.45
CA ALA A 4 5.89 -0.46 -24.82
C ALA A 4 6.74 0.11 -23.67
N ILE A 5 7.26 1.33 -23.81
CA ILE A 5 8.00 1.99 -22.74
C ILE A 5 7.07 2.22 -21.53
N PHE A 6 5.89 2.80 -21.77
CA PHE A 6 4.91 3.03 -20.71
C PHE A 6 4.42 1.72 -20.07
N GLY A 7 4.15 0.70 -20.88
CA GLY A 7 3.77 -0.62 -20.40
C GLY A 7 4.87 -1.28 -19.57
N GLY A 8 6.13 -1.17 -19.99
CA GLY A 8 7.29 -1.65 -19.24
C GLY A 8 7.46 -0.97 -17.89
N ILE A 9 7.28 0.36 -17.83
CA ILE A 9 7.31 1.14 -16.58
C ILE A 9 6.20 0.67 -15.62
N LEU A 10 4.98 0.47 -16.13
CA LEU A 10 3.85 -0.03 -15.35
C LEU A 10 4.10 -1.42 -14.74
N VAL A 11 4.61 -2.35 -15.55
CA VAL A 11 4.98 -3.70 -15.08
C VAL A 11 6.07 -3.61 -14.02
N PHE A 12 7.12 -2.83 -14.26
CA PHE A 12 8.21 -2.64 -13.31
C PHE A 12 7.71 -2.05 -11.98
N ALA A 13 6.88 -1.01 -12.05
CA ALA A 13 6.27 -0.39 -10.86
C ALA A 13 5.42 -1.38 -10.07
N GLY A 14 4.64 -2.23 -10.76
CA GLY A 14 3.86 -3.29 -10.10
C GLY A 14 4.74 -4.30 -9.37
N PHE A 15 5.80 -4.81 -10.01
CA PHE A 15 6.75 -5.71 -9.33
C PHE A 15 7.45 -5.03 -8.14
N TYR A 16 7.84 -3.76 -8.29
CA TYR A 16 8.42 -2.98 -7.22
C TYR A 16 7.48 -2.88 -6.00
N LEU A 17 6.18 -2.61 -6.22
CA LEU A 17 5.19 -2.55 -5.15
C LEU A 17 5.02 -3.90 -4.44
N ILE A 18 5.02 -5.02 -5.17
CA ILE A 18 4.96 -6.37 -4.56
C ILE A 18 6.18 -6.60 -3.68
N ILE A 19 7.39 -6.36 -4.20
CA ILE A 19 8.63 -6.56 -3.46
C ILE A 19 8.65 -5.68 -2.20
N LYS A 20 8.28 -4.40 -2.34
CA LYS A 20 8.19 -3.46 -1.22
C LYS A 20 7.23 -3.99 -0.14
N SER A 21 6.02 -4.41 -0.51
CA SER A 21 5.01 -4.89 0.44
C SER A 21 5.46 -6.18 1.14
N VAL A 22 6.10 -7.11 0.41
CA VAL A 22 6.66 -8.34 0.99
C VAL A 22 7.79 -8.04 1.97
N ILE A 23 8.71 -7.13 1.62
CA ILE A 23 9.82 -6.75 2.50
C ILE A 23 9.29 -6.05 3.75
N ALA A 24 8.32 -5.13 3.60
CA ALA A 24 7.70 -4.41 4.71
C ALA A 24 7.02 -5.39 5.69
N ARG A 25 6.29 -6.38 5.18
CA ARG A 25 5.68 -7.44 6.00
C ARG A 25 6.70 -8.36 6.66
N LYS A 26 7.75 -8.75 5.96
CA LYS A 26 8.74 -9.70 6.49
C LYS A 26 9.63 -9.08 7.57
N LYS A 27 9.94 -7.78 7.45
CA LYS A 27 10.82 -7.05 8.38
C LYS A 27 10.05 -6.23 9.41
N GLY A 28 8.76 -6.02 9.22
CA GLY A 28 7.93 -5.27 10.14
C GLY A 28 7.64 -6.06 11.41
N ILE A 29 7.48 -5.32 12.50
CA ILE A 29 7.03 -5.83 13.78
C ILE A 29 5.51 -5.84 13.74
N HIS A 30 4.94 -7.02 13.95
CA HIS A 30 3.51 -7.23 14.01
C HIS A 30 3.02 -6.95 15.42
N MET A 31 2.12 -5.99 15.57
CA MET A 31 1.59 -5.61 16.87
C MET A 31 0.16 -5.11 16.77
N ASP A 32 -0.54 -5.15 17.89
CA ASP A 32 -1.88 -4.59 18.00
C ASP A 32 -1.78 -3.08 18.24
N ALA A 33 -2.54 -2.32 17.47
CA ALA A 33 -2.64 -0.87 17.59
C ALA A 33 -4.10 -0.45 17.65
N LYS A 34 -4.38 0.61 18.38
CA LYS A 34 -5.72 1.18 18.48
C LYS A 34 -5.94 2.20 17.37
N LEU A 35 -7.03 2.06 16.62
CA LEU A 35 -7.43 3.10 15.68
C LEU A 35 -7.96 4.30 16.47
N VAL A 36 -7.27 5.44 16.43
CA VAL A 36 -7.63 6.64 17.23
C VAL A 36 -8.33 7.72 16.42
N GLY A 37 -8.29 7.63 15.08
CA GLY A 37 -8.95 8.59 14.22
C GLY A 37 -8.48 8.52 12.79
N PHE A 38 -8.70 9.60 12.05
CA PHE A 38 -8.21 9.79 10.70
C PHE A 38 -7.55 11.17 10.59
N SER A 39 -6.37 11.23 9.97
CA SER A 39 -5.73 12.46 9.56
C SER A 39 -6.21 12.84 8.16
N ASP A 40 -6.49 14.12 7.92
CA ASP A 40 -6.82 14.65 6.61
C ASP A 40 -5.58 15.35 6.04
N GLU A 41 -5.06 14.81 4.93
CA GLU A 41 -4.02 15.46 4.15
C GLU A 41 -4.57 15.78 2.75
N ASN A 42 -4.84 17.07 2.49
CA ASN A 42 -5.34 17.58 1.21
C ASN A 42 -6.64 16.89 0.74
N GLY A 43 -7.59 16.63 1.64
CA GLY A 43 -8.85 15.96 1.34
C GLY A 43 -8.73 14.44 1.20
N THR A 44 -7.53 13.88 1.46
CA THR A 44 -7.30 12.44 1.54
C THR A 44 -7.16 12.03 2.98
N GLN A 45 -8.00 11.11 3.42
CA GLN A 45 -8.04 10.67 4.82
C GLN A 45 -7.19 9.42 5.03
N TYR A 46 -6.40 9.41 6.10
CA TYR A 46 -5.52 8.32 6.49
C TYR A 46 -5.82 7.87 7.92
N PRO A 47 -5.95 6.57 8.20
CA PRO A 47 -6.21 6.09 9.54
C PRO A 47 -5.02 6.35 10.46
N LEU A 48 -5.28 6.78 11.69
CA LEU A 48 -4.26 7.00 12.72
C LEU A 48 -4.29 5.84 13.72
N PHE A 49 -3.13 5.23 13.94
CA PHE A 49 -2.96 4.09 14.84
C PHE A 49 -2.08 4.49 16.01
N GLN A 50 -2.57 4.25 17.22
CA GLN A 50 -1.86 4.45 18.47
C GLN A 50 -1.39 3.10 19.02
N PHE A 51 -0.11 3.00 19.35
CA PHE A 51 0.48 1.78 19.91
C PHE A 51 1.72 2.12 20.75
N THR A 52 2.11 1.19 21.62
CA THR A 52 3.30 1.33 22.45
C THR A 52 4.46 0.54 21.86
N HIS A 53 5.60 1.19 21.64
CA HIS A 53 6.83 0.53 21.20
C HIS A 53 8.00 1.01 22.07
N GLU A 54 8.78 0.08 22.63
CA GLU A 54 9.92 0.39 23.51
C GLU A 54 9.58 1.29 24.72
N GLY A 55 8.32 1.23 25.19
CA GLY A 55 7.84 2.04 26.32
C GLY A 55 7.38 3.45 25.94
N GLU A 56 7.47 3.84 24.66
CA GLU A 56 6.93 5.09 24.13
C GLU A 56 5.59 4.85 23.44
N GLU A 57 4.62 5.72 23.70
CA GLU A 57 3.34 5.72 23.01
C GLU A 57 3.45 6.52 21.70
N LEU A 58 3.27 5.83 20.58
CA LEU A 58 3.41 6.39 19.25
C LEU A 58 2.04 6.46 18.58
N THR A 59 1.79 7.55 17.85
CA THR A 59 0.64 7.68 16.95
C THR A 59 1.14 7.86 15.53
N ILE A 60 0.89 6.88 14.66
CA ILE A 60 1.40 6.86 13.29
C ILE A 60 0.25 6.66 12.30
N SER A 61 0.35 7.32 11.16
CA SER A 61 -0.61 7.22 10.05
C SER A 61 -0.46 5.91 9.29
N GLY A 62 -1.57 5.38 8.79
CA GLY A 62 -1.59 4.24 7.88
C GLY A 62 -0.96 4.61 6.53
N GLY A 63 -0.28 3.64 5.90
CA GLY A 63 0.33 3.83 4.57
C GLY A 63 -0.66 3.96 3.40
N VAL A 64 -1.94 3.66 3.64
CA VAL A 64 -2.99 3.68 2.62
C VAL A 64 -4.13 4.57 3.09
N SER A 65 -4.59 5.44 2.19
CA SER A 65 -5.76 6.27 2.45
C SER A 65 -7.02 5.42 2.58
N ALA A 66 -7.90 5.83 3.48
CA ALA A 66 -9.14 5.14 3.75
C ALA A 66 -10.26 6.16 3.91
N ASN A 67 -11.42 5.85 3.33
CA ASN A 67 -12.64 6.60 3.60
C ASN A 67 -13.21 6.12 4.95
N PRO A 68 -13.36 6.99 5.97
CA PRO A 68 -13.85 6.62 7.29
C PRO A 68 -15.21 5.94 7.25
N SER A 69 -16.10 6.38 6.36
CA SER A 69 -17.45 5.82 6.23
C SER A 69 -17.48 4.42 5.61
N LYS A 70 -16.39 3.99 4.96
CA LYS A 70 -16.25 2.66 4.33
C LYS A 70 -15.13 1.83 4.96
N PHE A 71 -14.49 2.36 6.00
CA PHE A 71 -13.39 1.65 6.65
C PHE A 71 -13.95 0.49 7.46
N LYS A 72 -13.26 -0.66 7.40
CA LYS A 72 -13.73 -1.90 8.05
C LYS A 72 -13.77 -1.78 9.58
N HIS A 73 -12.94 -0.90 10.14
CA HIS A 73 -12.75 -0.74 11.58
C HIS A 73 -13.30 0.61 12.04
N GLN A 74 -13.77 0.66 13.28
CA GLN A 74 -14.26 1.89 13.91
C GLN A 74 -13.18 2.49 14.81
N VAL A 75 -13.27 3.81 15.04
CA VAL A 75 -12.38 4.47 15.99
C VAL A 75 -12.60 3.87 17.37
N GLY A 76 -11.51 3.44 18.01
CA GLY A 76 -11.51 2.67 19.24
C GLY A 76 -11.16 1.19 19.05
N ASP A 77 -11.31 0.65 17.85
CA ASP A 77 -11.00 -0.76 17.55
C ASP A 77 -9.50 -1.03 17.67
N THR A 78 -9.18 -2.25 18.10
CA THR A 78 -7.82 -2.79 18.03
C THR A 78 -7.63 -3.46 16.67
N VAL A 79 -6.63 -2.99 15.94
CA VAL A 79 -6.29 -3.46 14.60
C VAL A 79 -4.84 -3.94 14.63
N ARG A 80 -4.59 -5.10 14.03
CA ARG A 80 -3.25 -5.64 13.91
C ARG A 80 -2.50 -4.92 12.79
N ILE A 81 -1.39 -4.29 13.13
CA ILE A 81 -0.56 -3.51 12.22
C ILE A 81 0.81 -4.12 12.07
N VAL A 82 1.49 -3.71 11.00
CA VAL A 82 2.88 -3.99 10.71
C VAL A 82 3.63 -2.67 10.81
N PHE A 83 4.40 -2.52 11.89
CA PHE A 83 5.25 -1.35 12.14
C PHE A 83 6.69 -1.62 11.71
N ASN A 84 7.29 -0.75 10.90
CA ASN A 84 8.69 -0.86 10.51
C ASN A 84 9.54 0.17 11.28
N PRO A 85 10.41 -0.23 12.22
CA PRO A 85 11.23 0.71 12.98
C PRO A 85 12.16 1.55 12.12
N SER A 86 12.60 1.02 10.97
CA SER A 86 13.43 1.74 10.00
C SER A 86 12.66 2.77 9.17
N ASN A 87 11.33 2.70 9.15
CA ASN A 87 10.47 3.65 8.47
C ASN A 87 9.26 3.97 9.36
N ARG A 88 9.44 4.89 10.32
CA ARG A 88 8.41 5.31 11.28
C ARG A 88 7.37 6.25 10.69
N LYS A 89 7.37 6.49 9.38
CA LYS A 89 6.44 7.44 8.75
C LYS A 89 5.03 6.87 8.61
N TYR A 90 4.95 5.57 8.35
CA TYR A 90 3.68 4.89 8.08
C TYR A 90 3.65 3.50 8.71
N VAL A 91 2.44 3.04 9.04
CA VAL A 91 2.17 1.65 9.42
C VAL A 91 1.27 0.98 8.39
N ASP A 92 1.50 -0.31 8.17
CA ASP A 92 0.61 -1.11 7.32
C ASP A 92 -0.38 -1.89 8.18
N ILE A 93 -1.55 -2.19 7.62
CA ILE A 93 -2.56 -3.04 8.28
C ILE A 93 -2.29 -4.49 7.89
N GLU A 94 -2.17 -5.36 8.89
CA GLU A 94 -1.95 -6.78 8.62
C GLU A 94 -3.15 -7.38 7.87
N GLY A 95 -2.88 -8.12 6.80
CA GLY A 95 -3.92 -8.68 5.95
C GLY A 95 -4.61 -7.69 5.00
N SER A 96 -4.20 -6.42 4.95
CA SER A 96 -4.62 -5.52 3.86
C SER A 96 -4.03 -6.00 2.53
N TYR A 97 -4.83 -6.09 1.47
CA TYR A 97 -4.35 -6.47 0.13
C TYR A 97 -4.35 -5.29 -0.84
N THR A 98 -4.60 -4.06 -0.37
CA THR A 98 -4.81 -2.90 -1.26
C THR A 98 -3.59 -2.59 -2.11
N GLU A 99 -2.38 -2.53 -1.52
CA GLU A 99 -1.14 -2.34 -2.29
C GLU A 99 -0.90 -3.47 -3.30
N PHE A 100 -1.25 -4.70 -2.92
CA PHE A 100 -1.10 -5.87 -3.79
C PHE A 100 -2.08 -5.83 -4.98
N LEU A 101 -3.31 -5.36 -4.75
CA LEU A 101 -4.30 -5.12 -5.79
C LEU A 101 -3.84 -4.02 -6.76
N TYR A 102 -3.28 -2.92 -6.25
CA TYR A 102 -2.68 -1.88 -7.10
C TYR A 102 -1.51 -2.42 -7.93
N ALA A 103 -0.68 -3.26 -7.34
CA ALA A 103 0.42 -3.88 -8.04
C ALA A 103 -0.05 -4.81 -9.17
N ILE A 104 -1.03 -5.68 -8.91
CA ILE A 104 -1.64 -6.54 -9.94
C ILE A 104 -2.25 -5.68 -11.04
N GLY A 105 -3.01 -4.64 -10.69
CA GLY A 105 -3.61 -3.72 -11.64
C GLY A 105 -2.58 -3.07 -12.56
N ALA A 106 -1.46 -2.60 -11.99
CA ALA A 106 -0.35 -2.02 -12.74
C ALA A 106 0.29 -3.03 -13.71
N ILE A 107 0.52 -4.27 -13.26
CA ILE A 107 1.11 -5.33 -14.11
C ILE A 107 0.17 -5.67 -15.27
N VAL A 108 -1.12 -5.89 -14.99
CA VAL A 108 -2.11 -6.23 -16.03
C VAL A 108 -2.24 -5.11 -17.05
N LEU A 109 -2.36 -3.85 -16.60
CA LEU A 109 -2.46 -2.70 -17.48
C LEU A 109 -1.18 -2.55 -18.33
N GLY A 110 -0.01 -2.70 -17.72
CA GLY A 110 1.27 -2.64 -18.43
C GLY A 110 1.40 -3.74 -19.49
N ALA A 111 0.99 -4.97 -19.18
CA ALA A 111 0.96 -6.07 -20.14
C ALA A 111 0.01 -5.79 -21.32
N ILE A 112 -1.16 -5.20 -21.07
CA ILE A 112 -2.11 -4.79 -22.12
C ILE A 112 -1.47 -3.75 -23.05
N PHE A 113 -0.77 -2.75 -22.51
CA PHE A 113 -0.08 -1.74 -23.33
C PHE A 113 1.02 -2.36 -24.20
N ILE A 114 1.78 -3.31 -23.66
CA ILE A 114 2.81 -4.05 -24.41
C ILE A 114 2.15 -4.90 -25.51
N TYR A 115 1.07 -5.62 -25.19
CA TYR A 115 0.32 -6.43 -26.17
C TYR A 115 -0.18 -5.59 -27.34
N PHE A 116 -0.83 -4.44 -27.08
CA PHE A 116 -1.29 -3.55 -28.14
C PHE A 116 -0.14 -2.93 -28.95
N TYR A 117 1.02 -2.73 -28.34
CA TYR A 117 2.21 -2.31 -29.08
C TYR A 117 2.68 -3.40 -30.04
N LEU A 118 2.87 -4.63 -29.54
CA LEU A 118 3.35 -5.77 -30.32
C LEU A 118 2.41 -6.10 -31.48
N ARG A 119 1.09 -6.04 -31.23
CA ARG A 119 0.07 -6.17 -32.27
C ARG A 119 0.13 -5.06 -33.32
N GLY A 120 0.37 -3.83 -32.89
CA GLY A 120 0.47 -2.67 -33.79
C GLY A 120 1.70 -2.68 -34.71
N ILE A 121 2.75 -3.44 -34.35
CA ILE A 121 3.97 -3.59 -35.17
C ILE A 121 4.03 -4.95 -35.91
N GLY A 122 2.97 -5.76 -35.84
CA GLY A 122 2.86 -7.03 -36.56
C GLY A 122 3.78 -8.15 -36.04
N VAL A 123 4.24 -8.06 -34.80
CA VAL A 123 5.04 -9.14 -34.16
C VAL A 123 4.15 -10.29 -33.67
N ILE A 124 2.91 -9.98 -33.29
CA ILE A 124 1.86 -10.91 -32.86
C ILE A 124 0.55 -10.46 -33.51
#